data_AF-A0A2N1V428-F1
#
_entry.id   AF-A0A2N1V428-F1
#
_cell.length_a   1.000
_cell.length_b   1.000
_cell.length_c   1.000
_cell.angle_alpha   90.00
_cell.angle_beta   90.00
_cell.angle_gamma   90.00
#
_symmetry.space_group_name_H-M   'P 1'
#
loop_
_entity.id
_entity.type
_entity.pdbx_description
1 polymer ?
#
loop_
_entity_poly.entity_id
_entity_poly.type
_entity_poly.pdbx_seq_one_letter_code
_entity_poly.pdbx_strand_id
1 'polypeptide(L)'
;MIFDYLFYYIFKFFKLFKSDDDMASFKSIIVLSIVAYTNVMLLLLIIRAFDLIMIPIIGTIETVVLVSLPFSVLYFIYGYKKKYKDMVKKIEAASKKQKIIFAIISLIYVILSFSLPFIFGNYYKVSLLS
;
A
#
# COMPACT_ATOMS: atom_id res chain seq x y z
N MET A 1 1.63 -7.81 9.29
CA MET A 1 2.13 -6.99 10.42
C MET A 1 2.14 -5.51 10.08
N ILE A 2 3.06 -4.98 9.26
CA ILE A 2 3.08 -3.54 8.90
C ILE A 2 1.80 -3.10 8.17
N PHE A 3 1.31 -3.90 7.20
CA PHE A 3 0.04 -3.65 6.51
C PHE A 3 -1.17 -3.61 7.44
N ASP A 4 -1.17 -4.37 8.54
CA ASP A 4 -2.26 -4.39 9.52
C ASP A 4 -2.29 -3.09 10.33
N TYR A 5 -1.12 -2.59 10.74
CA TYR A 5 -1.00 -1.29 11.41
C TYR A 5 -1.34 -0.14 10.46
N LEU A 6 -0.88 -0.18 9.20
CA LEU A 6 -1.27 0.77 8.16
C LEU A 6 -2.78 0.82 7.98
N PHE A 7 -3.40 -0.35 7.78
CA PHE A 7 -4.84 -0.45 7.69
C PHE A 7 -5.52 0.17 8.91
N TYR A 8 -5.07 -0.18 10.11
CA TYR A 8 -5.65 0.33 11.36
C TYR A 8 -5.57 1.86 11.46
N TYR A 9 -4.43 2.47 11.14
CA TYR A 9 -4.28 3.92 11.21
C TYR A 9 -5.12 4.65 10.16
N ILE A 10 -5.18 4.11 8.94
CA ILE A 10 -6.04 4.65 7.87
C ILE A 10 -7.52 4.49 8.27
N PHE A 11 -7.89 3.35 8.84
CA PHE A 11 -9.25 3.08 9.32
C PHE A 11 -9.65 4.06 10.42
N LYS A 12 -8.81 4.25 11.45
CA LYS A 12 -9.03 5.23 12.51
C LYS A 12 -9.13 6.65 11.95
N PHE A 13 -8.28 7.01 10.98
CA PHE A 13 -8.36 8.30 10.32
C PHE A 13 -9.73 8.51 9.66
N PHE A 14 -10.23 7.56 8.87
CA PHE A 14 -11.57 7.67 8.28
C PHE A 14 -12.71 7.65 9.31
N LYS A 15 -12.53 6.95 10.44
CA LYS A 15 -13.48 7.00 11.58
C LYS A 15 -13.57 8.39 12.21
N LEU A 16 -12.50 9.21 12.19
CA LEU A 16 -12.56 10.60 12.68
C LEU A 16 -13.54 11.47 11.86
N PHE A 17 -13.75 11.14 10.59
CA PHE A 17 -14.70 11.82 9.71
C PHE A 17 -16.12 11.23 9.77
N LYS A 18 -16.48 10.60 10.90
CA LYS A 18 -17.81 9.98 11.12
C LYS A 18 -18.22 8.96 10.06
N SER A 19 -17.26 8.28 9.43
CA SER A 19 -17.57 7.18 8.52
C SER A 19 -18.07 5.95 9.29
N ASP A 20 -19.08 5.27 8.74
CA ASP A 20 -19.50 3.95 9.22
C ASP A 20 -18.35 2.94 9.08
N ASP A 21 -18.35 1.89 9.92
CA ASP A 21 -17.24 0.93 9.99
C ASP A 21 -16.95 0.26 8.66
N ASP A 22 -17.99 -0.19 7.95
CA ASP A 22 -17.82 -0.88 6.67
C ASP A 22 -17.31 0.09 5.57
N MET A 23 -17.76 1.34 5.59
CA MET A 23 -17.27 2.39 4.68
C MET A 23 -15.83 2.80 5.00
N ALA A 24 -15.48 2.94 6.28
CA ALA A 24 -14.12 3.25 6.72
C ALA A 24 -13.16 2.13 6.33
N SER A 25 -13.58 0.87 6.51
CA SER A 25 -12.84 -0.32 6.08
C SER A 25 -12.61 -0.33 4.57
N PHE A 26 -13.67 -0.11 3.79
CA PHE A 26 -13.55 -0.06 2.32
C PHE A 26 -12.59 1.05 1.85
N LYS A 27 -12.69 2.26 2.41
CA LYS A 27 -11.77 3.36 2.12
C LYS A 27 -10.32 3.03 2.51
N SER A 28 -10.12 2.35 3.64
CA SER A 28 -8.79 1.88 4.03
C SER A 28 -8.20 0.88 3.04
N ILE A 29 -9.01 -0.05 2.53
CA ILE A 29 -8.58 -1.01 1.49
C ILE A 29 -8.14 -0.25 0.25
N ILE A 30 -8.90 0.75 -0.21
CA ILE A 30 -8.53 1.57 -1.38
C ILE A 30 -7.17 2.23 -1.17
N VAL A 31 -6.99 2.96 -0.08
CA VAL A 31 -5.72 3.66 0.20
C VAL A 31 -4.56 2.67 0.29
N LEU A 32 -4.74 1.55 0.98
CA LEU A 32 -3.71 0.53 1.12
C LEU A 32 -3.37 -0.13 -0.23
N SER A 33 -4.35 -0.24 -1.13
CA SER A 33 -4.15 -0.74 -2.49
C SER A 33 -3.34 0.22 -3.34
N ILE A 34 -3.54 1.53 -3.18
CA ILE A 34 -2.71 2.55 -3.84
C ILE A 34 -1.26 2.44 -3.34
N VAL A 35 -1.04 2.29 -2.03
CA VAL A 35 0.31 2.09 -1.46
C VAL A 35 0.94 0.80 -1.99
N ALA A 36 0.18 -0.29 -2.05
CA ALA A 36 0.68 -1.55 -2.60
C ALA A 36 1.03 -1.40 -4.10
N TYR A 37 0.20 -0.70 -4.87
CA TYR A 37 0.45 -0.43 -6.27
C TYR A 37 1.72 0.41 -6.49
N THR A 38 1.96 1.47 -5.70
CA THR A 38 3.20 2.26 -5.86
C THR A 38 4.44 1.43 -5.54
N ASN A 39 4.37 0.51 -4.59
CA ASN A 39 5.46 -0.44 -4.32
C ASN A 39 5.68 -1.43 -5.45
N VAL A 40 4.61 -1.92 -6.10
CA VAL A 40 4.74 -2.76 -7.30
C VAL A 40 5.41 -1.97 -8.43
N MET A 41 5.01 -0.71 -8.63
CA MET A 41 5.65 0.17 -9.62
C MET A 41 7.12 0.42 -9.31
N LEU A 42 7.48 0.62 -8.04
CA LEU A 42 8.88 0.74 -7.61
C LEU A 42 9.67 -0.52 -7.97
N LEU A 43 9.14 -1.71 -7.68
CA LEU A 43 9.80 -2.97 -8.02
C LEU A 43 10.01 -3.11 -9.53
N LEU A 44 9.02 -2.74 -10.35
CA LEU A 44 9.16 -2.74 -11.81
C LEU A 44 10.23 -1.77 -12.29
N LEU A 45 10.30 -0.56 -11.70
CA LEU A 45 11.34 0.42 -12.01
C LEU A 45 12.74 -0.10 -11.65
N ILE A 46 12.88 -0.76 -10.51
CA ILE A 46 14.15 -1.36 -10.08
C ILE A 46 14.55 -2.50 -11.04
N ILE A 47 13.65 -3.46 -11.30
CA ILE A 47 13.91 -4.58 -12.23
C ILE A 47 14.40 -4.07 -13.58
N ARG A 48 13.76 -3.01 -14.09
CA ARG A 48 14.12 -2.38 -15.35
C ARG A 48 15.43 -1.60 -15.28
N ALA A 49 15.72 -0.91 -14.18
CA ALA A 49 16.98 -0.18 -14.00
C ALA A 49 18.21 -1.10 -13.98
N PHE A 50 18.04 -2.37 -13.60
CA PHE A 50 19.11 -3.37 -13.57
C PHE A 50 19.07 -4.34 -14.76
N ASP A 51 18.24 -4.07 -15.78
CA ASP A 51 18.02 -4.93 -16.96
C ASP A 51 17.80 -6.42 -16.63
N LEU A 52 17.22 -6.71 -15.45
CA LEU A 52 17.03 -8.08 -14.99
C LEU A 52 16.02 -8.84 -15.85
N ILE A 53 14.99 -8.15 -16.35
CA ILE A 53 13.95 -8.70 -17.24
C ILE A 53 13.39 -7.58 -18.13
N MET A 54 13.37 -7.80 -19.45
CA MET A 54 12.61 -6.98 -20.41
C MET A 54 11.11 -7.33 -20.32
N ILE A 55 10.39 -6.70 -19.40
CA ILE A 55 8.94 -6.76 -19.36
C ILE A 55 8.40 -5.63 -20.25
N PRO A 56 7.68 -5.92 -21.35
CA PRO A 56 6.97 -4.90 -22.10
C PRO A 56 5.78 -4.41 -21.25
N ILE A 57 5.99 -3.33 -20.49
CA ILE A 57 4.95 -2.70 -19.64
C ILE A 57 4.02 -1.81 -20.50
N ILE A 58 3.77 -2.18 -21.76
CA ILE A 58 2.99 -1.35 -22.69
C ILE A 58 1.83 -2.19 -23.22
N GLY A 59 0.80 -2.29 -22.38
CA GLY A 59 -0.48 -2.90 -22.70
C GLY A 59 -1.54 -2.46 -21.68
N THR A 60 -2.75 -2.17 -22.17
CA THR A 60 -3.86 -1.69 -21.32
C THR A 60 -4.33 -2.77 -20.36
N ILE A 61 -4.26 -4.05 -20.73
CA ILE A 61 -4.80 -5.15 -19.92
C ILE A 61 -3.85 -5.57 -18.78
N GLU A 62 -2.54 -5.62 -19.03
CA GLU A 62 -1.53 -5.92 -18.01
C GLU A 62 -1.51 -4.84 -16.93
N THR A 63 -1.67 -3.58 -17.35
CA THR A 63 -1.80 -2.43 -16.42
C THR A 63 -3.05 -2.57 -15.55
N VAL A 64 -4.19 -2.94 -16.14
CA VAL A 64 -5.44 -3.16 -15.40
C VAL A 64 -5.29 -4.33 -14.41
N VAL A 65 -4.64 -5.42 -14.80
CA VAL A 65 -4.35 -6.55 -13.91
C VAL A 65 -3.44 -6.13 -12.76
N LEU A 66 -2.36 -5.39 -13.05
CA LEU A 66 -1.41 -4.88 -12.04
C LEU A 66 -2.07 -3.93 -11.03
N VAL A 67 -3.06 -3.13 -11.45
CA VAL A 67 -3.80 -2.22 -10.55
C VAL A 67 -4.87 -2.98 -9.75
N SER A 68 -5.57 -3.94 -10.36
CA SER A 68 -6.70 -4.64 -9.72
C SER A 68 -6.27 -5.76 -8.77
N LEU A 69 -5.09 -6.34 -8.96
CA LEU A 69 -4.60 -7.45 -8.15
C LEU A 69 -4.31 -7.06 -6.68
N PRO A 70 -3.60 -5.96 -6.38
CA PRO A 70 -3.43 -5.49 -5.00
C PRO A 70 -4.76 -5.23 -4.29
N PHE A 71 -5.72 -4.62 -4.99
CA PHE A 71 -7.04 -4.36 -4.44
C PHE A 71 -7.79 -5.64 -4.09
N SER A 72 -7.81 -6.60 -5.02
CA SER A 72 -8.48 -7.90 -4.81
C SER A 72 -7.87 -8.66 -3.63
N VAL A 73 -6.54 -8.72 -3.56
CA VAL A 73 -5.82 -9.39 -2.47
C VAL A 73 -6.13 -8.72 -1.13
N LEU A 74 -6.04 -7.39 -1.04
CA LEU A 74 -6.31 -6.67 0.20
C LEU A 74 -7.77 -6.76 0.61
N TYR A 75 -8.70 -6.79 -0.34
CA TYR A 75 -10.11 -7.05 -0.06
C TYR A 75 -10.32 -8.42 0.58
N PHE A 76 -9.70 -9.48 0.06
CA PHE A 76 -9.80 -10.83 0.65
C PHE A 76 -9.14 -10.95 2.02
N ILE A 77 -8.06 -10.19 2.27
CA ILE A 77 -7.37 -10.19 3.56
C ILE A 77 -8.18 -9.44 4.62
N TYR A 78 -8.69 -8.25 4.31
CA TYR A 78 -9.28 -7.33 5.29
C TYR A 78 -10.81 -7.24 5.21
N GLY A 79 -11.36 -7.13 4.00
CA GLY A 79 -12.79 -6.92 3.76
C GLY A 79 -13.62 -8.20 3.87
N TYR A 80 -13.13 -9.31 3.29
CA TYR A 80 -13.87 -10.57 3.23
C TYR A 80 -14.19 -11.09 4.64
N LYS A 81 -15.47 -11.43 4.86
CA LYS A 81 -16.01 -11.85 6.17
C LYS A 81 -15.72 -10.85 7.31
N LYS A 82 -15.47 -9.58 7.01
CA LYS A 82 -15.17 -8.51 7.98
C LYS A 82 -13.98 -8.82 8.90
N LYS A 83 -12.96 -9.54 8.37
CA LYS A 83 -11.71 -9.87 9.10
C LYS A 83 -10.99 -8.65 9.70
N TYR A 84 -11.19 -7.47 9.13
CA TYR A 84 -10.66 -6.22 9.69
C TYR A 84 -11.08 -5.98 11.14
N LYS A 85 -12.25 -6.46 11.58
CA LYS A 85 -12.75 -6.26 12.95
C LYS A 85 -11.87 -6.95 13.99
N ASP A 86 -11.44 -8.18 13.72
CA ASP A 86 -10.58 -8.93 14.62
C ASP A 86 -9.18 -8.31 14.69
N MET A 87 -8.66 -7.86 13.56
CA MET A 87 -7.38 -7.17 13.47
C MET A 87 -7.39 -5.83 14.22
N VAL A 88 -8.45 -5.03 14.10
CA VAL A 88 -8.61 -3.78 14.86
C VAL A 88 -8.62 -4.06 16.36
N LYS A 89 -9.42 -5.03 16.83
CA LYS A 89 -9.45 -5.43 18.26
C LYS A 89 -8.06 -5.84 18.76
N LYS A 90 -7.34 -6.65 17.98
CA LYS A 90 -5.98 -7.09 18.33
C LYS A 90 -5.01 -5.90 18.48
N ILE A 91 -5.07 -4.94 17.56
CA ILE A 91 -4.21 -3.75 17.61
C ILE A 91 -4.63 -2.81 18.75
N GLU A 92 -5.92 -2.68 19.03
CA GLU A 92 -6.42 -1.90 20.16
C GLU A 92 -6.01 -2.49 21.52
N ALA A 93 -5.88 -3.81 21.63
CA ALA A 93 -5.36 -4.47 22.84
C ALA A 93 -3.84 -4.33 23.02
N ALA A 94 -3.10 -3.89 21.99
CA ALA A 94 -1.64 -3.75 22.06
C ALA A 94 -1.21 -2.57 22.97
N SER A 95 0.02 -2.65 23.50
CA SER A 95 0.55 -1.61 24.40
C SER A 95 0.72 -0.27 23.69
N LYS A 96 0.64 0.84 24.45
CA LYS A 96 0.81 2.20 23.92
C LYS A 96 2.15 2.39 23.21
N LYS A 97 3.22 1.80 23.77
CA LYS A 97 4.57 1.84 23.18
C LYS A 97 4.60 1.15 21.81
N GLN A 98 4.01 -0.05 21.69
CA GLN A 98 3.93 -0.76 20.41
C GLN A 98 3.16 0.05 19.37
N LYS A 99 2.01 0.62 19.73
CA LYS A 99 1.23 1.47 18.83
C LYS A 99 2.06 2.63 18.29
N ILE A 100 2.77 3.37 19.13
CA ILE A 100 3.59 4.51 18.68
C ILE A 100 4.69 4.07 17.71
N ILE A 101 5.41 2.99 18.05
CA ILE A 101 6.49 2.46 17.19
C ILE A 101 5.93 2.09 15.82
N PHE A 102 4.85 1.31 15.78
CA PHE A 102 4.26 0.89 14.52
C PHE A 102 3.58 2.03 13.74
N ALA A 103 3.11 3.08 14.42
CA ALA A 103 2.64 4.30 13.75
C ALA A 103 3.78 4.98 12.98
N ILE A 104 4.94 5.15 13.64
CA ILE A 104 6.12 5.77 13.03
C ILE A 104 6.61 4.92 11.85
N ILE A 105 6.73 3.60 12.04
CA ILE A 105 7.14 2.68 10.96
C ILE A 105 6.16 2.75 9.79
N SER A 106 4.85 2.77 10.06
CA SER A 106 3.81 2.87 9.02
C SER A 106 3.92 4.17 8.23
N LEU A 107 4.16 5.28 8.92
CA LEU A 107 4.34 6.59 8.28
C LEU A 107 5.57 6.62 7.39
N ILE A 108 6.72 6.14 7.89
CA ILE A 108 7.97 6.05 7.13
C ILE A 108 7.75 5.17 5.90
N TYR A 109 7.08 4.02 6.05
CA TYR A 109 6.77 3.13 4.94
C TYR A 109 5.98 3.83 3.84
N VAL A 110 4.90 4.54 4.19
CA VAL A 110 4.10 5.29 3.21
C VAL A 110 4.95 6.34 2.50
N ILE A 111 5.73 7.13 3.25
CA ILE A 111 6.59 8.16 2.66
C ILE A 111 7.55 7.54 1.65
N LEU A 112 8.21 6.43 2.00
CA LEU A 112 9.13 5.72 1.10
C LEU A 112 8.42 5.11 -0.11
N SER A 113 7.24 4.51 0.08
CA SER A 113 6.43 3.94 -1.00
C SER A 113 6.02 4.95 -2.06
N PHE A 114 5.90 6.23 -1.70
CA PHE A 114 5.62 7.31 -2.65
C PHE A 114 6.88 7.99 -3.16
N SER A 115 7.91 8.22 -2.33
CA SER A 115 9.11 8.98 -2.73
C SER A 115 10.07 8.18 -3.62
N LEU A 116 10.29 6.90 -3.34
CA LEU A 116 11.24 6.07 -4.07
C LEU A 116 10.90 5.93 -5.57
N PRO A 117 9.63 5.70 -5.99
CA PRO A 117 9.28 5.69 -7.41
C PRO A 117 9.72 6.94 -8.18
N PHE A 118 9.64 8.13 -7.57
CA PHE A 118 10.09 9.37 -8.22
C PHE A 118 11.61 9.43 -8.35
N ILE A 119 12.34 8.97 -7.33
CA ILE A 119 13.81 8.95 -7.37
C ILE A 119 14.30 8.00 -8.46
N PHE A 120 13.82 6.77 -8.47
CA PHE A 120 14.20 5.77 -9.48
C PHE A 120 13.67 6.10 -10.88
N GLY A 121 12.46 6.64 -10.98
CA GLY A 121 11.90 7.09 -12.26
C GLY A 121 12.71 8.22 -12.89
N ASN A 122 13.16 9.20 -12.10
CA ASN A 122 14.04 10.27 -12.60
C ASN A 122 15.42 9.75 -12.98
N TYR A 123 16.01 8.85 -12.18
CA TYR A 123 17.29 8.21 -12.50
C TYR A 123 17.23 7.48 -13.84
N TYR A 124 16.17 6.68 -14.06
CA TYR A 124 15.95 5.96 -15.32
C TYR A 124 15.76 6.91 -16.52
N LYS A 125 15.04 8.01 -16.33
CA LYS A 125 14.85 9.01 -17.38
C LYS A 125 16.19 9.64 -17.80
N VAL A 126 17.08 9.90 -16.84
CA VAL A 126 18.42 10.43 -17.11
C VAL A 126 19.29 9.41 -17.85
N SER A 127 19.28 8.13 -17.45
CA SER A 127 20.07 7.08 -18.10
C SER A 127 19.65 6.79 -19.55
N LEU A 128 18.40 7.04 -19.91
CA LEU A 128 17.93 6.92 -21.31
C LEU A 128 18.36 8.10 -22.21
N LEU A 129 18.74 9.23 -21.61
CA LEU A 129 19.11 10.46 -22.33
C LEU A 129 20.64 10.67 -22.45
N SER A 130 21.43 9.86 -21.74
CA SER A 130 22.90 9.83 -21.77
C SER A 130 23.42 8.73 -22.70
#